data_AF-A0A352Q491-F1
#
_entry.id   AF-A0A352Q491-F1
#
_cell.length_a   1.000
_cell.length_b   1.000
_cell.length_c   1.000
_cell.angle_alpha   90.00
_cell.angle_beta   90.00
_cell.angle_gamma   90.00
#
_symmetry.space_group_name_H-M   'P 1'
#
loop_
_entity.id
_entity.type
_entity.pdbx_description
1 polymer ?
#
loop_
_entity_poly.entity_id
_entity_poly.type
_entity_poly.pdbx_seq_one_letter_code
_entity_poly.pdbx_strand_id
1 'polypeptide(L)' 'EAGFSQYKRGDLVEPDHRGNPMWGPTYVHSHDVQSNRMSRIGIAQKLSDGFQTKNDLPGTYDRYLTVQRSEDCTVRYL' A
#
# COMPACT_ATOMS: atom_id res chain seq x y z
N GLU A 1 -6.97 -3.48 11.14
CA GLU A 1 -5.55 -3.74 10.82
C GLU A 1 -5.40 -4.20 9.38
N ALA A 2 -4.42 -3.70 8.64
CA ALA A 2 -4.13 -4.15 7.28
C ALA A 2 -3.30 -5.44 7.30
N GLY A 3 -3.70 -6.43 6.49
CA GLY A 3 -2.93 -7.65 6.25
C GLY A 3 -2.20 -7.59 4.91
N PHE A 4 -0.93 -7.98 4.92
CA PHE A 4 -0.04 -7.90 3.77
C PHE A 4 0.23 -9.28 3.18
N SER A 5 0.22 -9.38 1.86
CA SER A 5 0.62 -10.60 1.14
C SER A 5 1.03 -10.27 -0.29
N GLN A 6 1.48 -11.28 -1.03
CA GLN A 6 1.71 -11.15 -2.48
C GLN A 6 0.38 -11.06 -3.20
N TYR A 7 0.33 -10.20 -4.22
CA TYR A 7 -0.74 -10.17 -5.21
C TYR A 7 -0.59 -11.35 -6.19
N LYS A 8 -0.66 -12.57 -5.65
CA LYS A 8 -0.60 -13.82 -6.38
C LYS A 8 -1.71 -14.76 -5.92
N ARG A 9 -2.48 -15.27 -6.87
CA ARG A 9 -3.53 -16.27 -6.65
C ARG A 9 -3.51 -17.30 -7.77
N GLY A 10 -2.91 -18.46 -7.52
CA GLY A 10 -2.68 -19.46 -8.55
C GLY A 10 -1.80 -18.89 -9.67
N ASP A 11 -2.30 -18.92 -10.90
CA ASP A 11 -1.64 -18.38 -12.09
C ASP A 11 -1.83 -16.86 -12.27
N LEU A 12 -2.71 -16.23 -11.48
CA LEU A 12 -2.91 -14.79 -11.49
C LEU A 12 -1.83 -14.11 -10.65
N VAL A 13 -1.05 -13.23 -11.27
CA VAL A 13 0.03 -12.46 -10.63
C VAL A 13 -0.11 -11.00 -11.06
N GLU A 14 -0.14 -10.08 -10.10
CA GLU A 14 0.10 -8.66 -10.35
C GLU A 14 1.62 -8.42 -10.24
N PRO A 15 2.33 -8.15 -11.33
CA PRO A 15 3.77 -7.93 -11.29
C PRO A 15 4.12 -6.51 -10.83
N ASP A 16 5.26 -6.39 -10.17
CA ASP A 16 5.98 -5.14 -9.93
C ASP A 16 6.64 -4.64 -11.25
N HIS A 17 7.28 -3.46 -11.22
CA HIS A 17 7.94 -2.90 -12.41
C HIS A 17 9.11 -3.76 -12.92
N ARG A 18 9.56 -4.77 -12.16
CA ARG A 18 10.66 -5.70 -12.45
C ARG A 18 10.15 -7.11 -12.84
N GLY A 19 8.84 -7.33 -12.86
CA GLY A 19 8.21 -8.62 -13.19
C GLY A 19 8.05 -9.61 -12.02
N ASN A 20 8.39 -9.24 -10.78
CA ASN A 20 8.15 -10.10 -9.61
C ASN A 20 6.73 -9.89 -9.07
N PRO A 21 6.13 -10.85 -8.34
CA PRO A 21 4.85 -10.63 -7.69
C PRO A 21 4.87 -9.44 -6.73
N MET A 22 3.98 -8.48 -6.94
CA MET A 22 3.84 -7.30 -6.09
C MET A 22 3.49 -7.70 -4.65
N TRP A 23 4.07 -7.01 -3.68
CA TRP A 23 3.75 -7.17 -2.25
C TRP A 23 3.03 -5.93 -1.72
N GLY A 24 1.96 -6.12 -0.96
CA GLY A 24 1.26 -4.99 -0.36
C GLY A 24 0.06 -5.41 0.49
N PRO A 25 -0.75 -4.44 0.94
CA PRO A 25 -1.95 -4.75 1.69
C PRO A 25 -2.95 -5.45 0.76
N THR A 26 -3.54 -6.54 1.23
CA THR A 26 -4.53 -7.33 0.45
C THR A 26 -5.90 -7.40 1.11
N TYR A 27 -5.96 -7.13 2.40
CA TYR A 27 -7.21 -7.07 3.16
C TYR A 27 -7.06 -6.19 4.40
N VAL A 28 -8.18 -5.82 4.99
CA VAL A 28 -8.27 -5.12 6.26
C VAL A 28 -9.15 -5.91 7.22
N HIS A 29 -8.62 -6.21 8.39
CA HIS A 29 -9.39 -6.65 9.53
C HIS A 29 -10.07 -5.45 10.19
N SER A 30 -11.37 -5.55 10.41
CA SER A 30 -12.17 -4.56 11.13
C SER A 30 -12.86 -5.24 12.30
N HIS A 31 -12.73 -4.65 13.50
CA HIS A 31 -13.42 -5.10 14.70
C HIS A 31 -14.61 -4.18 14.95
N ASP A 32 -15.80 -4.75 14.91
CA ASP A 32 -17.00 -4.10 15.43
C ASP A 32 -17.10 -4.40 16.93
N VAL A 33 -16.81 -3.39 17.74
CA VAL A 33 -16.84 -3.47 19.21
C VAL A 33 -18.26 -3.59 19.77
N GLN A 34 -19.28 -3.13 19.03
CA GLN A 34 -20.67 -3.14 19.50
C GLN A 34 -21.28 -4.55 19.38
N SER A 35 -20.94 -5.27 18.30
CA SER A 35 -21.38 -6.65 18.09
C SER A 35 -20.35 -7.72 18.48
N ASN A 36 -19.16 -7.28 18.91
CA ASN A 36 -17.98 -8.10 19.17
C ASN A 36 -17.65 -9.06 18.00
N ARG A 37 -17.68 -8.54 16.77
CA ARG A 37 -17.42 -9.32 15.55
C ARG A 37 -16.20 -8.81 14.81
N MET A 38 -15.37 -9.76 14.38
CA MET A 38 -14.27 -9.50 13.46
C MET A 38 -14.72 -9.74 12.02
N SER A 39 -14.47 -8.76 11.16
CA SER A 39 -14.71 -8.85 9.72
C SER A 39 -13.41 -8.68 8.94
N ARG A 40 -13.32 -9.30 7.77
CA ARG A 40 -12.20 -9.13 6.84
C ARG A 40 -12.72 -8.57 5.51
N ILE A 41 -12.20 -7.41 5.13
CA ILE A 41 -12.55 -6.71 3.90
C ILE A 41 -11.39 -6.90 2.92
N GLY A 42 -11.65 -7.53 1.77
CA GLY A 42 -10.64 -7.69 0.71
C GLY A 42 -10.47 -6.41 -0.10
N ILE A 43 -9.23 -6.11 -0.51
CA ILE A 43 -8.96 -4.99 -1.42
C ILE A 43 -9.22 -5.49 -2.84
N ALA A 44 -10.15 -4.84 -3.55
CA ALA A 44 -10.52 -5.18 -4.91
C ALA A 44 -9.52 -4.63 -5.93
N GLN A 45 -9.37 -5.30 -7.08
CA GLN A 45 -8.53 -4.83 -8.18
C GLN A 45 -9.08 -3.54 -8.81
N LYS A 46 -10.41 -3.40 -8.88
CA LYS A 46 -11.10 -2.30 -9.53
C LYS A 46 -12.45 -2.05 -8.85
N LEU A 47 -12.84 -0.78 -8.73
CA LEU A 47 -14.14 -0.37 -8.23
C LEU A 47 -15.20 -0.37 -9.34
N SER A 48 -16.48 -0.39 -8.95
CA SER A 48 -17.61 -0.44 -9.89
C SER A 48 -17.69 0.76 -10.83
N ASP A 49 -17.14 1.89 -10.42
CA ASP A 49 -17.09 3.15 -11.18
C ASP A 49 -15.93 3.21 -12.19
N GLY A 50 -15.10 2.18 -12.26
CA GLY A 50 -13.97 2.14 -13.17
C GLY A 50 -12.61 2.40 -12.52
N PHE A 51 -12.56 2.89 -11.28
CA PHE A 51 -11.30 3.28 -10.65
C PHE A 51 -10.45 2.05 -10.29
N GLN A 52 -9.16 2.11 -10.63
CA GLN A 52 -8.19 1.05 -10.35
C GLN A 52 -6.95 1.67 -9.72
N THR A 53 -6.54 1.10 -8.59
CA THR A 53 -5.26 1.44 -7.96
C THR A 53 -4.12 0.80 -8.73
N LYS A 54 -3.03 1.54 -8.92
CA LYS A 54 -1.79 0.99 -9.47
C LYS A 54 -0.70 1.04 -8.42
N ASN A 55 -0.02 -0.09 -8.27
CA ASN A 55 1.10 -0.25 -7.38
C ASN A 55 2.41 -0.05 -8.15
N ASP A 56 3.47 0.37 -7.45
CA ASP A 56 4.84 0.36 -7.95
C ASP A 56 5.04 1.03 -9.33
N LEU A 57 4.39 2.19 -9.50
CA LEU A 57 4.54 3.01 -10.70
C LEU A 57 5.91 3.73 -10.69
N PRO A 58 6.78 3.53 -11.70
CA PRO A 58 8.08 4.18 -11.76
C PRO A 58 7.98 5.71 -11.73
N GLY A 59 8.90 6.37 -10.99
CA GLY A 59 8.95 7.84 -10.87
C GLY A 59 7.85 8.46 -9.99
N THR A 60 6.99 7.65 -9.35
CA THR A 60 5.96 8.14 -8.42
C THR A 60 6.58 8.79 -7.18
N TYR A 61 7.67 8.23 -6.65
CA TYR A 61 8.39 8.81 -5.52
C TYR A 61 8.94 10.19 -5.85
N ASP A 62 9.62 10.37 -6.99
CA ASP A 62 10.17 11.67 -7.38
C ASP A 62 9.08 12.73 -7.60
N ARG A 63 7.89 12.29 -8.02
CA ARG A 63 6.76 13.17 -8.35
C ARG A 63 5.93 13.59 -7.14
N TYR A 64 5.74 12.69 -6.17
CA TYR A 64 4.78 12.88 -5.09
C TYR A 64 5.38 12.82 -3.68
N LEU A 65 6.57 12.24 -3.50
CA LEU A 65 7.30 12.42 -2.26
C LEU A 65 8.04 13.75 -2.31
N THR A 66 7.59 14.70 -1.50
CA THR A 66 8.37 15.90 -1.22
C THR A 66 9.64 15.53 -0.47
N VAL A 67 10.75 16.21 -0.75
CA VAL A 67 11.97 16.11 0.07
C VAL A 67 11.58 16.29 1.54
N GLN A 68 11.81 15.27 2.37
CA GLN A 68 11.71 15.43 3.82
C GLN A 68 12.82 16.39 4.22
N ARG A 69 12.45 17.63 4.53
CA ARG A 69 13.38 18.59 5.14
C ARG A 69 13.64 18.12 6.56
N SER A 70 14.66 17.30 6.76
CA SER A 70 15.37 17.30 8.04
C SER A 70 15.99 18.68 8.14
N GLU A 71 15.50 19.54 9.03
CA GLU A 71 16.24 20.74 9.37
C GLU A 71 17.58 20.27 9.94
N ASP A 72 18.65 20.53 9.18
CA ASP A 72 20.01 20.42 9.64
C ASP A 72 20.17 21.44 10.79
N CYS A 73 19.86 20.99 12.00
CA CYS A 73 20.24 21.68 13.21
C CYS A 73 21.74 21.49 13.38
N THR A 74 22.53 22.20 12.57
CA THR A 74 23.96 22.35 12.81
C THR A 74 24.10 23.18 14.08
N VAL A 75 24.17 22.51 15.23
CA VAL A 75 24.61 23.14 16.48
C VAL A 75 26.07 23.54 16.27
N ARG A 76 26.27 24.80 15.87
CA ARG A 76 27.58 25.44 15.91
C ARG A 76 27.90 25.68 17.38
N TYR A 77 28.72 24.81 17.96
CA TYR A 77 29.45 25.16 19.18
C TYR A 77 30.43 26.28 18.81
N LEU A 78 30.18 27.47 19.37
CA LEU A 78 31.20 28.51 19.54
C LEU A 78 31.90 28.31 20.88
#